data_AF-A0A1Z5T802-F1
#
_entry.id   AF-A0A1Z5T802-F1
#
_cell.length_a   1.000
_cell.length_b   1.000
_cell.length_c   1.000
_cell.angle_alpha   90.00
_cell.angle_beta   90.00
_cell.angle_gamma   90.00
#
_symmetry.space_group_name_H-M   'P 1'
#
loop_
_entity.id
_entity.type
_entity.pdbx_description
1 polymer ?
#
loop_
_entity_poly.entity_id
_entity_poly.type
_entity_poly.pdbx_seq_one_letter_code
_entity_poly.pdbx_strand_id
1 'polypeptide(L)'
;MQKQEAPAQAMSGVNISKRRKFVADGVFYAELNEFFQRELAEEGYSGVEVRVTPTVTDIIIRATHTQEVLGEQGRRIRELTSLITHRFRFPPDSVSLYAAKVQSRGLSAVAQCESLRYKLLNGLAVRRACYGVLRFIMESGAKGCEVVVSGKLRAARAKSMKFTDGFMIHSGQPAKDFIDNATRHVLLRQGVLGIKVKIMRALPPRHPTRPARRLAARACQTPSPSSSLRRSSLSSHRHRRTTVQGCPGSGHASSRCSSSSKLLRSGGCTGRTGERRAGVLGVAPDALLSFAERAVPMHDEEW
;
A
#
# COMPACT_ATOMS: atom_id res chain seq x y z
N MET A 1 -55.28 13.21 12.27
CA MET A 1 -54.60 12.43 11.22
C MET A 1 -53.48 11.62 11.85
N GLN A 2 -53.79 10.40 12.29
CA GLN A 2 -52.80 9.47 12.82
C GLN A 2 -52.06 8.85 11.63
N LYS A 3 -50.76 9.13 11.52
CA LYS A 3 -49.89 8.51 10.52
C LYS A 3 -49.56 7.11 11.06
N GLN A 4 -50.22 6.09 10.53
CA GLN A 4 -49.88 4.69 10.82
C GLN A 4 -48.48 4.42 10.27
N GLU A 5 -47.50 4.26 11.16
CA GLU A 5 -46.19 3.71 10.83
C GLU A 5 -46.34 2.22 10.53
N ALA A 6 -46.01 1.83 9.30
CA ALA A 6 -45.94 0.42 8.92
C ALA A 6 -44.75 -0.23 9.65
N PRO A 7 -44.93 -1.37 10.35
CA PRO A 7 -43.81 -2.06 10.95
C PRO A 7 -42.93 -2.67 9.85
N ALA A 8 -41.67 -2.24 9.79
CA ALA A 8 -40.63 -2.93 9.04
C ALA A 8 -40.51 -4.34 9.62
N GLN A 9 -41.13 -5.31 8.95
CA GLN A 9 -40.97 -6.72 9.26
C GLN A 9 -39.52 -7.10 9.01
N ALA A 10 -38.74 -7.09 10.09
CA ALA A 10 -37.45 -7.73 10.14
C ALA A 10 -37.62 -9.17 9.65
N MET A 11 -36.75 -9.60 8.73
CA MET A 11 -36.66 -10.95 8.19
C MET A 11 -36.25 -12.02 9.25
N SER A 12 -36.54 -11.79 10.53
CA SER A 12 -36.10 -12.60 11.67
C SER A 12 -37.03 -13.77 12.01
N GLY A 13 -38.13 -13.98 11.25
CA GLY A 13 -39.10 -15.04 11.51
C GLY A 13 -38.91 -16.33 10.69
N VAL A 14 -38.06 -16.32 9.65
CA VAL A 14 -37.89 -17.50 8.80
C VAL A 14 -36.76 -18.36 9.36
N ASN A 15 -37.08 -19.60 9.74
CA ASN A 15 -36.08 -20.57 10.17
C ASN A 15 -35.25 -21.01 8.95
N ILE A 16 -34.12 -20.34 8.72
CA ILE A 16 -33.25 -20.55 7.57
C ILE A 16 -32.20 -21.62 7.91
N SER A 17 -32.02 -22.59 7.01
CA SER A 17 -30.96 -23.61 7.14
C SER A 17 -29.57 -22.95 7.23
N LYS A 18 -28.65 -23.54 8.01
CA LYS A 18 -27.28 -23.02 8.17
C LYS A 18 -26.57 -22.77 6.83
N ARG A 19 -26.75 -23.65 5.84
CA ARG A 19 -26.17 -23.50 4.49
C ARG A 19 -26.69 -22.25 3.78
N ARG A 20 -28.01 -22.03 3.79
CA ARG A 20 -28.64 -20.85 3.18
C ARG A 20 -28.22 -19.57 3.90
N LYS A 21 -28.03 -19.62 5.23
CA LYS A 21 -27.52 -18.49 6.01
C LYS A 21 -26.13 -18.05 5.53
N PHE A 22 -25.17 -18.98 5.42
CA PHE A 22 -23.83 -18.65 4.92
C PHE A 22 -23.82 -18.08 3.50
N VAL A 23 -24.70 -18.59 2.63
CA VAL A 23 -24.84 -18.06 1.27
C VAL A 23 -25.41 -16.64 1.30
N ALA A 24 -26.46 -16.39 2.10
CA ALA A 24 -27.05 -15.07 2.24
C ALA A 24 -26.04 -14.05 2.81
N ASP A 25 -25.27 -14.43 3.83
CA ASP A 25 -24.22 -13.60 4.42
C ASP A 25 -23.10 -13.28 3.39
N GLY A 26 -22.76 -14.25 2.54
CA GLY A 26 -21.79 -14.08 1.45
C GLY A 26 -22.29 -13.15 0.34
N VAL A 27 -23.55 -13.27 -0.05
CA VAL A 27 -24.20 -12.38 -1.03
C VAL A 27 -24.27 -10.96 -0.49
N PHE A 28 -24.63 -10.80 0.79
CA PHE A 28 -24.65 -9.52 1.49
C PHE A 28 -23.27 -8.83 1.46
N TYR A 29 -22.21 -9.56 1.82
CA TYR A 29 -20.84 -9.03 1.77
C TYR A 29 -20.41 -8.64 0.34
N ALA A 30 -20.77 -9.44 -0.66
CA ALA A 30 -20.43 -9.17 -2.05
C ALA A 30 -21.14 -7.91 -2.58
N GLU A 31 -22.43 -7.74 -2.29
CA GLU A 31 -23.20 -6.56 -2.69
C GLU A 31 -22.66 -5.29 -2.03
N LEU A 32 -22.36 -5.34 -0.72
CA LEU A 32 -21.73 -4.22 -0.02
C LEU A 32 -20.37 -3.84 -0.61
N ASN A 33 -19.52 -4.84 -0.86
CA ASN A 33 -18.18 -4.59 -1.40
C ASN A 33 -18.25 -3.96 -2.80
N GLU A 34 -19.19 -4.39 -3.65
CA GLU A 34 -19.39 -3.80 -4.98
C GLU A 34 -19.96 -2.37 -4.89
N PHE A 35 -20.90 -2.13 -3.98
CA PHE A 35 -21.46 -0.80 -3.73
C PHE A 35 -20.37 0.21 -3.34
N PHE A 36 -19.58 -0.11 -2.32
CA PHE A 36 -18.49 0.76 -1.88
C PHE A 36 -17.38 0.91 -2.92
N GLN A 37 -17.12 -0.13 -3.72
CA GLN A 37 -16.13 -0.04 -4.80
C GLN A 37 -16.50 1.00 -5.87
N ARG A 38 -17.80 1.18 -6.13
CA ARG A 38 -18.30 2.16 -7.11
C ARG A 38 -18.36 3.56 -6.50
N GLU A 39 -18.92 3.67 -5.31
CA GLU A 39 -19.18 4.95 -4.64
C GLU A 39 -17.90 5.61 -4.11
N LEU A 40 -17.00 4.82 -3.50
CA LEU A 40 -15.77 5.30 -2.84
C LEU A 40 -14.53 5.06 -3.70
N ALA A 41 -14.69 4.97 -5.03
CA ALA A 41 -13.57 4.77 -5.93
C ALA A 41 -12.52 5.88 -5.78
N GLU A 42 -12.97 7.13 -5.63
CA GLU A 42 -12.15 8.34 -5.58
C GLU A 42 -11.31 8.44 -4.30
N GLU A 43 -11.89 7.99 -3.20
CA GLU A 43 -11.32 8.13 -1.85
C GLU A 43 -10.27 7.05 -1.54
N GLY A 44 -10.07 6.12 -2.48
CA GLY A 44 -9.11 5.02 -2.36
C GLY A 44 -9.59 3.92 -1.43
N TYR A 45 -10.77 3.38 -1.72
CA TYR A 45 -11.31 2.17 -1.10
C TYR A 45 -10.34 0.98 -1.22
N SER A 46 -10.19 0.19 -0.16
CA SER A 46 -9.36 -1.02 -0.14
C SER A 46 -10.11 -2.29 0.24
N GLY A 47 -11.24 -2.17 0.94
CA GLY A 47 -12.02 -3.32 1.39
C GLY A 47 -12.96 -2.98 2.54
N VAL A 48 -13.85 -3.91 2.87
CA VAL A 48 -14.82 -3.79 3.95
C VAL A 48 -14.70 -4.97 4.89
N GLU A 49 -14.95 -4.74 6.17
CA GLU A 49 -15.11 -5.78 7.17
C GLU A 49 -16.46 -5.61 7.84
N VAL A 50 -17.29 -6.66 7.77
CA VAL A 50 -18.58 -6.69 8.44
C VAL A 50 -18.44 -7.48 9.73
N ARG A 51 -18.80 -6.87 10.85
CA ARG A 51 -18.90 -7.52 12.16
C ARG A 51 -20.36 -7.56 12.55
N VAL A 52 -20.92 -8.76 12.56
CA VAL A 52 -22.33 -8.97 12.89
C VAL A 52 -22.44 -9.22 14.39
N THR A 53 -22.97 -8.25 15.14
CA THR A 53 -23.44 -8.44 16.51
C THR A 53 -24.97 -8.62 16.43
N PRO A 54 -25.58 -9.50 17.25
CA PRO A 54 -27.02 -9.75 17.18
C PRO A 54 -27.91 -8.51 17.34
N THR A 55 -27.40 -7.45 17.97
CA THR A 55 -28.09 -6.17 18.18
C THR A 55 -27.75 -5.12 17.12
N VAL A 56 -26.47 -5.02 16.74
CA VAL A 56 -25.95 -4.01 15.80
C VAL A 56 -24.97 -4.64 14.83
N THR A 57 -25.10 -4.31 13.54
CA THR A 57 -24.13 -4.71 12.53
C THR A 57 -23.16 -3.56 12.29
N ASP A 58 -21.88 -3.79 12.61
CA ASP A 58 -20.82 -2.81 12.39
C ASP A 58 -20.13 -3.10 11.06
N ILE A 59 -20.13 -2.11 10.16
CA ILE A 59 -19.45 -2.19 8.87
C ILE A 59 -18.26 -1.25 8.90
N ILE A 60 -17.06 -1.81 8.81
CA ILE A 60 -15.80 -1.09 8.85
C ILE A 60 -15.28 -0.94 7.42
N ILE A 61 -15.31 0.28 6.91
CA ILE A 61 -14.80 0.64 5.60
C ILE A 61 -13.30 0.93 5.73
N ARG A 62 -12.47 0.19 4.99
CA ARG A 62 -11.04 0.42 4.92
C ARG A 62 -10.71 1.29 3.71
N ALA A 63 -10.32 2.53 3.95
CA ALA A 63 -9.98 3.51 2.92
C ALA A 63 -8.65 4.21 3.21
N THR A 64 -8.07 4.85 2.18
CA THR A 64 -6.88 5.68 2.34
C THR A 64 -7.22 7.08 2.86
N HIS A 65 -8.29 7.69 2.34
CA HIS A 65 -8.72 9.04 2.70
C HIS A 65 -10.00 8.96 3.55
N THR A 66 -9.84 8.79 4.86
CA THR A 66 -11.00 8.62 5.77
C THR A 66 -11.82 9.89 5.96
N GLN A 67 -11.25 11.07 5.72
CA GLN A 67 -11.95 12.34 5.86
C GLN A 67 -12.99 12.54 4.76
N GLU A 68 -12.64 12.20 3.52
CA GLU A 68 -13.54 12.27 2.37
C GLU A 68 -14.71 11.30 2.53
N VAL A 69 -14.43 10.06 2.97
CA VAL A 69 -15.45 9.03 3.27
C VAL A 69 -16.47 9.55 4.30
N LEU A 70 -15.99 10.29 5.31
CA LEU A 70 -16.86 10.88 6.33
C LEU A 70 -17.77 11.98 5.73
N GLY A 71 -17.20 12.76 4.81
CA GLY A 71 -17.82 13.95 4.24
C GLY A 71 -17.91 15.12 5.24
N GLU A 72 -18.51 16.22 4.80
CA GLU A 72 -18.72 17.41 5.63
C GLU A 72 -19.60 17.07 6.84
N GLN A 73 -19.09 17.27 8.06
CA GLN A 73 -19.80 17.00 9.31
C GLN A 73 -20.38 15.56 9.42
N GLY A 74 -19.82 14.59 8.71
CA GLY A 74 -20.33 13.22 8.70
C GLY A 74 -21.56 13.00 7.83
N ARG A 75 -21.90 13.96 6.95
CA ARG A 75 -23.07 13.89 6.06
C ARG A 75 -23.02 12.66 5.15
N ARG A 76 -21.88 12.39 4.52
CA ARG A 76 -21.72 11.27 3.57
C ARG A 76 -21.95 9.91 4.25
N ILE A 77 -21.45 9.71 5.46
CA ILE A 77 -21.70 8.46 6.20
C ILE A 77 -23.17 8.31 6.57
N ARG A 78 -23.86 9.38 6.96
CA ARG A 78 -25.30 9.31 7.25
C ARG A 78 -26.10 8.91 6.01
N GLU A 79 -25.77 9.48 4.86
CA GLU A 79 -26.37 9.11 3.57
C GLU A 79 -26.11 7.64 3.23
N LEU A 80 -24.87 7.16 3.36
CA LEU A 80 -24.51 5.75 3.15
C LEU A 80 -25.26 4.81 4.10
N THR A 81 -25.38 5.17 5.38
CA THR A 81 -26.13 4.37 6.37
C THR A 81 -27.61 4.30 6.02
N SER A 82 -28.21 5.41 5.58
CA SER A 82 -29.61 5.44 5.13
C SER A 82 -29.81 4.54 3.90
N LEU A 83 -28.92 4.62 2.91
CA LEU A 83 -28.99 3.78 1.71
C LEU A 83 -28.93 2.28 2.04
N ILE A 84 -28.01 1.88 2.91
CA ILE A 84 -27.83 0.48 3.33
C ILE A 84 -29.06 0.01 4.13
N THR A 85 -29.55 0.83 5.06
CA THR A 85 -30.73 0.51 5.87
C THR A 85 -31.96 0.30 4.98
N HIS A 86 -32.20 1.18 4.01
CA HIS A 86 -33.33 1.07 3.09
C HIS A 86 -33.18 -0.10 2.11
N ARG A 87 -31.97 -0.37 1.60
CA ARG A 87 -31.71 -1.45 0.64
C ARG A 87 -31.94 -2.83 1.26
N PHE A 88 -31.39 -3.06 2.45
CA PHE A 88 -31.44 -4.36 3.13
C PHE A 88 -32.63 -4.51 4.08
N ARG A 89 -33.46 -3.47 4.22
CA ARG A 89 -34.65 -3.44 5.10
C ARG A 89 -34.28 -3.77 6.54
N PHE A 90 -33.18 -3.19 7.02
CA PHE A 90 -32.81 -3.28 8.42
C PHE A 90 -33.74 -2.40 9.28
N PRO A 91 -33.99 -2.77 10.54
CA PRO A 91 -34.63 -1.86 11.46
C PRO A 91 -33.75 -0.61 11.65
N PRO A 92 -34.36 0.57 11.86
CA PRO A 92 -33.61 1.81 12.08
C PRO A 92 -32.62 1.62 13.24
N ASP A 93 -31.45 2.26 13.13
CA ASP A 93 -30.36 2.25 14.11
C ASP A 93 -29.65 0.90 14.37
N SER A 94 -29.97 -0.15 13.61
CA SER A 94 -29.27 -1.44 13.73
C SER A 94 -27.95 -1.54 12.95
N VAL A 95 -27.64 -0.56 12.10
CA VAL A 95 -26.42 -0.55 11.27
C VAL A 95 -25.54 0.63 11.67
N SER A 96 -24.26 0.35 11.94
CA SER A 96 -23.25 1.37 12.22
C SER A 96 -22.13 1.29 11.18
N LEU A 97 -21.71 2.45 10.66
CA LEU A 97 -20.62 2.56 9.68
C LEU A 97 -19.40 3.22 10.33
N TYR A 98 -18.23 2.60 10.20
CA TYR A 98 -16.96 3.15 10.68
C TYR A 98 -15.94 3.24 9.54
N ALA A 99 -15.25 4.37 9.43
CA ALA A 99 -14.12 4.52 8.53
C ALA A 99 -12.80 4.22 9.26
N ALA A 100 -12.06 3.23 8.77
CA ALA A 100 -10.74 2.86 9.26
C ALA A 100 -9.67 3.16 8.21
N LYS A 101 -8.58 3.82 8.63
CA LYS A 101 -7.45 4.11 7.76
C LYS A 101 -6.61 2.86 7.49
N VAL A 102 -6.26 2.64 6.23
CA VAL A 102 -5.32 1.58 5.84
C VAL A 102 -3.89 1.98 6.23
N GLN A 103 -3.23 1.15 7.05
CA GLN A 103 -1.87 1.44 7.55
C GLN A 103 -0.81 1.50 6.43
N SER A 104 -0.91 0.62 5.43
CA SER A 104 0.05 0.54 4.32
C SER A 104 -0.65 0.64 2.96
N ARG A 105 -0.92 1.88 2.52
CA ARG A 105 -1.61 2.15 1.23
C ARG A 105 -0.91 1.53 0.02
N GLY A 106 0.42 1.42 0.06
CA GLY A 106 1.23 0.87 -1.05
C GLY A 106 1.20 -0.65 -1.18
N LEU A 107 0.77 -1.37 -0.14
CA LEU A 107 0.69 -2.83 -0.15
C LEU A 107 -0.69 -3.37 -0.56
N SER A 108 -1.70 -2.50 -0.66
CA SER A 108 -3.04 -2.85 -1.13
C SER A 108 -3.11 -2.76 -2.65
N ALA A 109 -3.42 -3.88 -3.32
CA ALA A 109 -3.52 -3.89 -4.78
C ALA A 109 -4.71 -3.07 -5.27
N VAL A 110 -5.82 -3.08 -4.53
CA VAL A 110 -7.05 -2.35 -4.89
C VAL A 110 -6.82 -0.84 -4.91
N ALA A 111 -6.25 -0.29 -3.83
CA ALA A 111 -5.98 1.14 -3.73
C ALA A 111 -4.97 1.62 -4.80
N GLN A 112 -3.97 0.79 -5.13
CA GLN A 112 -3.00 1.12 -6.19
C GLN A 112 -3.60 1.03 -7.59
N CYS A 113 -4.52 0.09 -7.82
CA CYS A 113 -5.30 0.01 -9.05
C CYS A 113 -6.17 1.26 -9.27
N GLU A 114 -6.90 1.71 -8.25
CA GLU A 114 -7.68 2.95 -8.33
C GLU A 114 -6.76 4.16 -8.56
N SER A 115 -5.66 4.26 -7.82
CA SER A 115 -4.66 5.33 -8.03
C SER A 115 -4.12 5.36 -9.46
N LEU A 116 -3.93 4.19 -10.08
CA LEU A 116 -3.49 4.10 -11.48
C LEU A 116 -4.60 4.50 -12.44
N ARG A 117 -5.87 4.15 -12.15
CA ARG A 117 -7.04 4.60 -12.90
C ARG A 117 -7.17 6.12 -12.90
N TYR A 118 -7.06 6.77 -11.75
CA TYR A 118 -7.09 8.24 -11.66
C TYR A 118 -5.96 8.91 -12.45
N LYS A 119 -4.73 8.38 -12.37
CA LYS A 119 -3.60 8.92 -13.15
C LYS A 119 -3.83 8.84 -14.67
N LEU A 120 -4.44 7.76 -15.15
CA LEU A 120 -4.75 7.62 -16.58
C LEU A 120 -5.91 8.52 -17.02
N LEU A 121 -6.92 8.71 -16.17
CA LEU A 121 -8.02 9.67 -16.44
C LEU A 121 -7.51 11.11 -16.48
N ASN A 122 -6.54 11.45 -15.64
CA ASN A 122 -5.86 12.75 -15.64
C ASN A 122 -4.94 12.98 -16.86
N GLY A 123 -4.93 12.06 -17.83
CA GLY A 123 -4.16 12.22 -19.07
C GLY A 123 -2.65 11.98 -18.93
N LEU A 124 -2.18 11.38 -17.83
CA LEU A 124 -0.77 11.03 -17.73
C LEU A 124 -0.42 9.91 -18.72
N ALA A 125 0.76 10.01 -19.33
CA ALA A 125 1.27 8.96 -20.22
C ALA A 125 1.36 7.60 -19.48
N VAL A 126 0.90 6.54 -20.13
CA VAL A 126 0.76 5.19 -19.55
C VAL A 126 2.06 4.70 -18.89
N ARG A 127 3.20 4.84 -19.57
CA ARG A 127 4.51 4.44 -19.01
C ARG A 127 4.85 5.22 -17.73
N ARG A 128 4.63 6.55 -17.74
CA ARG A 128 4.90 7.42 -16.59
C ARG A 128 4.00 7.07 -15.40
N ALA A 129 2.71 6.82 -15.64
CA ALA A 129 1.77 6.43 -14.61
C ALA A 129 2.13 5.07 -13.97
N CYS A 130 2.44 4.06 -14.79
CA CYS A 130 2.81 2.73 -14.30
C CYS A 130 4.11 2.73 -13.50
N TYR A 131 5.19 3.36 -14.00
CA TYR A 131 6.45 3.44 -13.26
C TYR A 131 6.30 4.21 -11.94
N GLY A 132 5.46 5.26 -11.92
CA GLY A 132 5.17 5.99 -10.68
C GLY A 132 4.47 5.15 -9.61
N VAL A 133 3.53 4.29 -10.00
CA VAL A 133 2.86 3.36 -9.06
C VAL A 133 3.79 2.22 -8.64
N LEU A 134 4.53 1.66 -9.58
CA LEU A 134 5.42 0.53 -9.35
C LEU A 134 6.57 0.91 -8.41
N ARG A 135 7.16 2.10 -8.58
CA ARG A 135 8.12 2.69 -7.64
C ARG A 135 7.53 2.84 -6.24
N PHE A 136 6.32 3.39 -6.15
CA PHE A 136 5.65 3.62 -4.86
C PHE A 136 5.37 2.31 -4.10
N ILE A 137 5.04 1.23 -4.81
CA ILE A 137 4.81 -0.11 -4.23
C ILE A 137 6.11 -0.70 -3.67
N MET A 138 7.22 -0.57 -4.41
CA MET A 138 8.53 -1.04 -3.97
C MET A 138 9.06 -0.25 -2.77
N GLU A 139 8.90 1.08 -2.77
CA GLU A 139 9.24 1.95 -1.63
C GLU A 139 8.43 1.62 -0.37
N SER A 140 7.19 1.15 -0.55
CA SER A 140 6.34 0.67 0.55
C SER A 140 6.75 -0.70 1.11
N GLY A 141 7.81 -1.31 0.58
CA GLY A 141 8.37 -2.57 1.09
C GLY A 141 7.74 -3.84 0.52
N ALA A 142 7.16 -3.78 -0.68
CA ALA A 142 6.74 -5.00 -1.38
C ALA A 142 7.95 -5.83 -1.84
N LYS A 143 7.78 -7.16 -1.95
CA LYS A 143 8.84 -8.04 -2.50
C LYS A 143 8.93 -7.96 -4.01
N GLY A 144 7.81 -7.68 -4.65
CA GLY A 144 7.70 -7.51 -6.09
C GLY A 144 6.31 -7.07 -6.49
N CYS A 145 6.22 -6.50 -7.68
CA CYS A 145 5.01 -5.96 -8.26
C CYS A 145 4.96 -6.27 -9.75
N GLU A 146 3.75 -6.55 -10.24
CA GLU A 146 3.45 -6.61 -11.67
C GLU A 146 2.27 -5.70 -11.96
N VAL A 147 2.44 -4.75 -12.88
CA VAL A 147 1.38 -3.90 -13.41
C VAL A 147 1.20 -4.22 -14.88
N VAL A 148 -0.01 -4.61 -15.26
CA VAL A 148 -0.38 -4.89 -16.65
C VAL A 148 -1.44 -3.90 -17.07
N VAL A 149 -1.20 -3.20 -18.18
CA VAL A 149 -2.19 -2.33 -18.84
C VAL A 149 -2.48 -2.92 -20.21
N SER A 150 -3.74 -3.27 -20.44
CA SER A 150 -4.24 -3.85 -21.68
C SER A 150 -5.28 -2.94 -22.33
N GLY A 151 -5.26 -2.83 -23.65
CA GLY A 151 -6.29 -2.13 -24.42
C GLY A 151 -5.73 -1.34 -25.60
N LYS A 152 -6.51 -0.39 -26.11
CA LYS A 152 -6.12 0.51 -27.20
C LYS A 152 -5.25 1.64 -26.63
N LEU A 153 -3.93 1.53 -26.80
CA LEU A 153 -2.98 2.49 -26.24
C LEU A 153 -2.77 3.69 -27.17
N ARG A 154 -1.88 3.57 -28.15
CA ARG A 154 -1.60 4.63 -29.15
C ARG A 154 -2.10 4.28 -30.54
N ALA A 155 -2.26 3.00 -30.84
CA ALA A 155 -2.67 2.49 -32.15
C ALA A 155 -4.08 1.90 -32.10
N ALA A 156 -4.73 1.76 -33.25
CA ALA A 156 -6.06 1.16 -33.38
C ALA A 156 -6.13 -0.29 -32.85
N ARG A 157 -5.01 -1.03 -32.93
CA ARG A 157 -4.89 -2.41 -32.43
C ARG A 157 -4.58 -2.43 -30.92
N ALA A 158 -5.25 -3.32 -30.20
CA ALA A 158 -5.01 -3.54 -28.78
C ALA A 158 -3.58 -4.03 -28.52
N LYS A 159 -2.97 -3.54 -27.43
CA LYS A 159 -1.66 -3.95 -26.94
C LYS A 159 -1.73 -4.18 -25.43
N SER A 160 -0.90 -5.09 -24.92
CA SER A 160 -0.73 -5.31 -23.48
C SER A 160 0.69 -4.94 -23.10
N MET A 161 0.83 -3.95 -22.23
CA MET A 161 2.11 -3.59 -21.62
C MET A 161 2.20 -4.20 -20.24
N LYS A 162 3.31 -4.90 -19.96
CA LYS A 162 3.61 -5.47 -18.65
C LYS A 162 4.80 -4.73 -18.07
N PHE A 163 4.66 -4.29 -16.83
CA PHE A 163 5.71 -3.66 -16.04
C PHE A 163 5.92 -4.54 -14.81
N THR A 164 7.13 -5.06 -14.66
CA THR A 164 7.46 -6.02 -13.59
C THR A 164 8.68 -5.51 -12.85
N ASP A 165 8.65 -5.61 -11.52
CA ASP A 165 9.79 -5.28 -10.67
C ASP A 165 9.80 -6.18 -9.42
N GLY A 166 10.99 -6.52 -8.94
CA GLY A 166 11.19 -7.45 -7.83
C GLY A 166 10.82 -8.90 -8.13
N PHE A 167 10.46 -9.64 -7.08
CA PHE A 167 10.19 -11.07 -7.13
C PHE A 167 8.68 -11.36 -7.12
N MET A 168 8.21 -12.20 -8.05
CA MET A 168 6.81 -12.60 -8.15
C MET A 168 6.66 -14.12 -8.31
N ILE A 169 5.75 -14.70 -7.54
CA ILE A 169 5.38 -16.12 -7.62
C ILE A 169 4.13 -16.26 -8.51
N HIS A 170 4.05 -17.34 -9.28
CA HIS A 170 2.90 -17.58 -10.17
C HIS A 170 2.10 -18.84 -9.81
N SER A 171 2.74 -19.82 -9.15
CA SER A 171 2.18 -21.15 -8.93
C SER A 171 1.99 -21.50 -7.46
N GLY A 172 1.07 -22.44 -7.22
CA GLY A 172 0.80 -23.04 -5.91
C GLY A 172 -0.08 -22.21 -4.95
N GLN A 173 -0.35 -22.77 -3.78
CA GLN A 173 -1.04 -22.07 -2.69
C GLN A 173 -0.38 -20.75 -2.25
N PRO A 174 0.97 -20.58 -2.20
CA PRO A 174 1.55 -19.29 -1.84
C PRO A 174 1.15 -18.15 -2.78
N ALA A 175 0.84 -18.42 -4.04
CA ALA A 175 0.34 -17.38 -4.94
C ALA A 175 -1.00 -16.79 -4.45
N LYS A 176 -1.89 -17.59 -3.87
CA LYS A 176 -3.18 -17.11 -3.34
C LYS A 176 -3.03 -16.40 -2.00
N ASP A 177 -2.10 -16.85 -1.16
CA ASP A 177 -1.95 -16.34 0.20
C ASP A 177 -1.11 -15.05 0.27
N PHE A 178 -0.10 -14.89 -0.59
CA PHE A 178 0.85 -13.77 -0.55
C PHE A 178 0.63 -12.69 -1.60
N ILE A 179 -0.03 -13.01 -2.70
CA ILE A 179 -0.24 -12.08 -3.80
C ILE A 179 -1.61 -11.46 -3.63
N ASP A 180 -1.61 -10.14 -3.57
CA ASP A 180 -2.81 -9.34 -3.68
C ASP A 180 -2.97 -8.90 -5.14
N ASN A 181 -4.14 -9.14 -5.72
CA ASN A 181 -4.43 -8.85 -7.12
C ASN A 181 -5.71 -8.03 -7.26
N ALA A 182 -5.65 -6.99 -8.10
CA ALA A 182 -6.81 -6.16 -8.39
C ALA A 182 -6.88 -5.87 -9.89
N THR A 183 -8.10 -5.77 -10.42
CA THR A 183 -8.38 -5.40 -11.81
C THR A 183 -9.36 -4.25 -11.87
N ARG A 184 -9.07 -3.20 -12.63
CA ARG A 184 -9.96 -2.06 -12.83
C ARG A 184 -10.06 -1.69 -14.29
N HIS A 185 -11.16 -1.04 -14.64
CA HIS A 185 -11.44 -0.57 -15.98
C HIS A 185 -11.32 0.96 -16.01
N VAL A 186 -10.66 1.47 -17.04
CA VAL A 186 -10.53 2.91 -17.28
C VAL A 186 -11.27 3.25 -18.55
N LEU A 187 -12.23 4.16 -18.43
CA LEU A 187 -13.03 4.67 -19.53
C LEU A 187 -12.27 5.85 -20.15
N LEU A 188 -11.75 5.69 -21.35
CA LEU A 188 -11.17 6.78 -22.15
C LEU A 188 -12.03 7.02 -23.38
N ARG A 189 -11.88 8.19 -24.01
CA ARG A 189 -12.60 8.54 -25.25
C ARG A 189 -12.34 7.54 -26.40
N GLN A 190 -11.16 6.92 -26.44
CA GLN A 190 -10.80 5.93 -27.46
C GLN A 190 -11.38 4.52 -27.20
N GLY A 191 -11.92 4.29 -26.00
CA GLY A 191 -12.43 3.00 -25.53
C GLY A 191 -11.98 2.67 -24.11
N VAL A 192 -12.12 1.41 -23.71
CA VAL A 192 -11.80 0.95 -22.35
C VAL A 192 -10.38 0.38 -22.27
N LEU A 193 -9.62 0.79 -21.26
CA LEU A 193 -8.37 0.13 -20.87
C LEU A 193 -8.62 -0.76 -19.65
N GLY A 194 -7.97 -1.93 -19.63
CA GLY A 194 -7.88 -2.81 -18.48
C GLY A 194 -6.58 -2.58 -17.71
N ILE A 195 -6.69 -2.37 -16.41
CA ILE A 195 -5.57 -2.36 -15.48
C ILE A 195 -5.61 -3.63 -14.65
N LYS A 196 -4.46 -4.27 -14.48
CA LYS A 196 -4.27 -5.36 -13.52
C LYS A 196 -3.00 -5.10 -12.72
N VAL A 197 -3.12 -5.01 -11.40
CA VAL A 197 -1.98 -4.88 -10.49
C VAL A 197 -1.90 -6.14 -9.64
N LYS A 198 -0.70 -6.71 -9.54
CA LYS A 198 -0.35 -7.75 -8.58
C LYS A 198 0.75 -7.25 -7.68
N ILE A 199 0.59 -7.45 -6.37
CA ILE A 199 1.57 -7.07 -5.36
C ILE A 199 1.90 -8.31 -4.53
N MET A 200 3.16 -8.70 -4.51
CA MET A 200 3.64 -9.72 -3.59
C MET A 200 3.96 -9.06 -2.25
N ARG A 201 3.14 -9.36 -1.25
CA ARG A 201 3.32 -8.81 0.10
C ARG A 201 4.63 -9.35 0.71
N ALA A 202 5.38 -8.48 1.37
CA ALA A 202 6.45 -8.95 2.25
C ALA A 202 5.85 -9.78 3.38
N LEU A 203 6.59 -10.80 3.84
CA LEU A 203 6.12 -11.64 4.94
C LEU A 203 5.81 -10.69 6.12
N PRO A 204 4.59 -10.71 6.69
CA PRO A 204 4.25 -9.77 7.73
C PRO A 204 5.25 -9.91 8.89
N PRO A 205 5.71 -8.80 9.51
CA PRO A 205 6.27 -8.89 10.84
C PRO A 205 5.22 -9.57 11.73
N ARG A 206 5.67 -10.55 12.52
CA ARG A 206 4.85 -11.51 13.28
C ARG A 206 3.66 -10.82 13.99
N HIS A 207 2.50 -10.79 13.34
CA HIS A 207 1.25 -10.32 13.97
C HIS A 207 0.73 -11.44 14.88
N PRO A 208 0.23 -11.13 16.10
CA PRO A 208 -0.09 -12.14 17.10
C PRO A 208 -1.21 -13.13 16.69
N THR A 209 -2.06 -12.77 15.72
CA THR A 209 -3.34 -13.48 15.48
C THR A 209 -3.32 -14.50 14.34
N ARG A 210 -2.23 -14.64 13.58
CA ARG A 210 -2.16 -15.65 12.49
C ARG A 210 -0.79 -16.32 12.48
N PRO A 211 -0.70 -17.67 12.41
CA PRO A 211 0.59 -18.32 12.21
C PRO A 211 1.18 -17.78 10.92
N ALA A 212 2.36 -17.17 11.01
CA ALA A 212 3.09 -16.67 9.86
C ALA A 212 3.51 -17.89 9.01
N ARG A 213 2.64 -18.33 8.11
CA ARG A 213 2.91 -19.39 7.15
C ARG A 213 4.06 -18.88 6.30
N ARG A 214 5.28 -19.35 6.57
CA ARG A 214 6.46 -19.01 5.77
C ARG A 214 6.31 -19.66 4.41
N LEU A 215 6.90 -19.05 3.38
CA LEU A 215 7.06 -19.71 2.10
C LEU A 215 7.76 -21.05 2.34
N ALA A 216 7.11 -22.15 1.96
CA ALA A 216 7.55 -23.51 2.30
C ALA A 216 8.99 -23.81 1.86
N ALA A 217 9.49 -23.14 0.81
CA ALA A 217 10.84 -23.31 0.30
C ALA A 217 11.93 -22.51 1.05
N ARG A 218 11.57 -21.57 1.94
CA ARG A 218 12.54 -20.74 2.65
C ARG A 218 12.70 -21.25 4.08
N ALA A 219 13.32 -22.43 4.20
CA ALA A 219 13.88 -22.87 5.47
C ALA A 219 14.94 -21.83 5.87
N CYS A 220 14.66 -21.02 6.89
CA CYS A 220 15.69 -20.23 7.52
C CYS A 220 16.64 -21.22 8.19
N GLN A 221 17.72 -21.58 7.50
CA GLN A 221 18.90 -22.09 8.17
C GLN A 221 19.35 -20.95 9.08
N THR A 222 19.00 -21.03 10.36
CA THR A 222 19.66 -20.22 11.37
C THR A 222 21.13 -20.63 11.31
N PRO A 223 22.07 -19.72 11.02
CA PRO A 223 23.47 -20.06 11.22
C PRO A 223 23.60 -20.48 12.68
N SER A 224 23.93 -21.75 12.92
CA SER A 224 24.28 -22.21 14.25
C SER A 224 25.42 -21.32 14.73
N PRO A 225 25.37 -20.78 15.97
CA PRO A 225 26.52 -20.09 16.50
C PRO A 225 27.67 -21.10 16.53
N SER A 226 28.73 -20.85 15.77
CA SER A 226 29.94 -21.66 15.79
C SER A 226 30.47 -21.64 17.22
N SER A 227 30.28 -22.74 17.94
CA SER A 227 30.88 -22.97 19.24
C SER A 227 32.39 -22.91 19.06
N SER A 228 33.02 -21.82 19.51
CA SER A 228 34.46 -21.79 19.72
C SER A 228 34.79 -22.89 20.73
N LEU A 229 35.40 -23.98 20.27
CA LEU A 229 36.01 -24.99 21.12
C LEU A 229 37.00 -24.29 22.05
N ARG A 230 36.63 -24.10 23.33
CA ARG A 230 37.61 -23.83 24.38
C ARG A 230 38.48 -25.08 24.49
N ARG A 231 39.71 -24.99 23.99
CA ARG A 231 40.76 -25.95 24.32
C ARG A 231 41.04 -25.78 25.81
N SER A 232 40.63 -26.77 26.60
CA SER A 232 41.05 -26.95 27.98
C SER A 232 42.53 -27.30 27.99
N SER A 233 43.37 -26.41 28.52
CA SER A 233 44.69 -26.78 29.00
C SER A 233 45.05 -25.96 30.24
N LEU A 234 45.23 -26.71 31.33
CA LEU A 234 46.14 -26.49 32.46
C LEU A 234 45.64 -25.67 33.66
N SER A 235 45.11 -26.45 34.62
CA SER A 235 45.46 -26.46 36.05
C SER A 235 45.83 -25.14 36.73
N SER A 236 44.91 -24.68 37.56
CA SER A 236 45.07 -23.71 38.63
C SER A 236 46.16 -24.11 39.63
N HIS A 237 47.21 -23.29 39.75
CA HIS A 237 47.93 -23.14 41.01
C HIS A 237 47.88 -21.70 41.48
N ARG A 238 47.02 -21.50 42.49
CA ARG A 238 46.87 -20.27 43.25
C ARG A 238 47.86 -20.34 44.42
N HIS A 239 49.00 -19.68 44.30
CA HIS A 239 49.79 -19.31 45.49
C HIS A 239 49.68 -17.82 45.74
N ARG A 240 49.04 -17.51 46.88
CA ARG A 240 49.19 -16.27 47.63
C ARG A 240 50.67 -16.01 47.88
N ARG A 241 51.11 -14.75 47.73
CA ARG A 241 51.85 -14.07 48.79
C ARG A 241 51.60 -12.56 48.72
N THR A 242 51.15 -12.08 49.86
CA THR A 242 50.93 -10.71 50.28
C THR A 242 52.25 -10.01 50.61
N THR A 243 52.18 -8.67 50.68
CA THR A 243 53.13 -7.74 51.35
C THR A 243 54.43 -7.49 50.57
N VAL A 244 55.04 -6.30 50.45
CA VAL A 244 55.14 -5.09 51.29
C VAL A 244 55.52 -3.88 50.40
N GLN A 245 54.99 -2.70 50.78
CA GLN A 245 55.48 -1.30 50.65
C GLN A 245 56.55 -0.88 49.62
N GLY A 246 56.30 0.30 49.02
CA GLY A 246 57.37 1.23 48.67
C GLY A 246 57.09 2.16 47.48
N CYS A 247 56.47 3.32 47.73
CA CYS A 247 56.81 4.55 46.99
C CYS A 247 58.15 5.11 47.57
N PRO A 248 58.86 6.09 46.99
CA PRO A 248 58.49 6.99 45.88
C PRO A 248 59.63 7.25 44.85
N GLY A 249 59.36 8.12 43.85
CA GLY A 249 60.35 9.15 43.49
C GLY A 249 60.82 9.22 42.03
N SER A 250 60.34 10.25 41.35
CA SER A 250 61.07 11.17 40.43
C SER A 250 61.80 10.64 39.20
N GLY A 251 61.50 11.25 38.04
CA GLY A 251 62.39 11.20 36.88
C GLY A 251 61.78 11.76 35.61
N HIS A 252 61.87 13.07 35.44
CA HIS A 252 61.56 13.82 34.22
C HIS A 252 62.38 13.37 32.99
N ALA A 253 61.89 13.82 31.82
CA ALA A 253 62.65 14.17 30.61
C ALA A 253 63.06 12.96 29.72
N SER A 254 62.34 12.70 28.63
CA SER A 254 62.40 13.39 27.34
C SER A 254 63.39 12.75 26.34
N SER A 255 62.83 12.49 25.16
CA SER A 255 63.42 12.75 23.85
C SER A 255 64.08 11.59 23.09
N ARG A 256 63.61 11.53 21.83
CA ARG A 256 64.22 11.03 20.58
C ARG A 256 64.29 9.50 20.43
N CYS A 257 63.49 8.89 19.56
CA CYS A 257 63.41 8.98 18.09
C CYS A 257 64.50 8.13 17.39
N SER A 258 64.15 7.64 16.19
CA SER A 258 64.82 6.64 15.33
C SER A 258 64.38 5.19 15.66
N SER A 259 63.93 4.34 14.73
CA SER A 259 64.10 4.32 13.27
C SER A 259 63.07 3.38 12.61
N SER A 260 62.76 3.66 11.34
CA SER A 260 62.48 2.67 10.27
C SER A 260 61.21 1.80 10.37
N SER A 261 60.28 1.78 9.43
CA SER A 261 60.50 1.64 7.99
C SER A 261 59.19 1.76 7.17
N LYS A 262 59.28 2.58 6.10
CA LYS A 262 58.82 2.39 4.71
C LYS A 262 57.43 1.79 4.41
N LEU A 263 56.52 2.61 3.84
CA LEU A 263 56.07 2.68 2.41
C LEU A 263 55.03 1.57 2.05
N LEU A 264 53.90 1.76 1.35
CA LEU A 264 53.50 2.67 0.25
C LEU A 264 51.95 2.86 0.16
N ARG A 265 51.59 4.09 -0.24
CA ARG A 265 50.56 4.54 -1.23
C ARG A 265 49.06 4.22 -1.01
N SER A 266 48.31 5.28 -0.70
CA SER A 266 46.97 5.53 -1.24
C SER A 266 47.05 6.57 -2.37
N GLY A 267 46.40 6.26 -3.50
CA GLY A 267 46.37 7.10 -4.70
C GLY A 267 45.29 8.18 -4.60
N GLY A 268 45.66 9.40 -4.99
CA GLY A 268 44.72 10.45 -5.35
C GLY A 268 44.28 10.29 -6.80
N CYS A 269 43.01 10.55 -7.07
CA CYS A 269 42.47 10.75 -8.41
C CYS A 269 41.83 12.14 -8.44
N THR A 270 42.55 13.08 -9.04
CA THR A 270 42.06 14.37 -9.52
C THR A 270 41.52 14.18 -10.94
N GLY A 271 40.33 14.73 -11.23
CA GLY A 271 39.75 14.58 -12.56
C GLY A 271 38.51 15.42 -12.83
N ARG A 272 38.75 16.55 -13.50
CA ARG A 272 37.86 17.30 -14.43
C ARG A 272 36.83 18.26 -13.84
N THR A 273 37.28 19.51 -13.76
CA THR A 273 36.47 20.72 -13.88
C THR A 273 35.87 20.83 -15.29
N GLY A 274 34.54 20.93 -15.36
CA GLY A 274 33.80 21.29 -16.56
C GLY A 274 33.18 22.67 -16.37
N GLU A 275 33.83 23.70 -16.90
CA GLU A 275 33.25 25.03 -17.04
C GLU A 275 32.38 25.09 -18.31
N ARG A 276 31.08 25.28 -18.14
CA ARG A 276 30.23 25.95 -19.13
C ARG A 276 29.32 26.92 -18.40
N ARG A 277 29.61 28.21 -18.56
CA ARG A 277 28.77 29.33 -18.12
C ARG A 277 27.53 29.46 -19.02
N ALA A 278 26.46 29.92 -18.37
CA ALA A 278 25.28 30.58 -18.93
C ALA A 278 25.65 31.60 -20.02
N GLY A 279 24.87 31.83 -21.08
CA GLY A 279 23.45 32.15 -21.08
C GLY A 279 23.30 33.67 -21.02
N VAL A 280 22.91 34.31 -22.13
CA VAL A 280 22.17 35.58 -22.30
C VAL A 280 22.16 35.93 -23.79
N LEU A 281 20.98 36.36 -24.27
CA LEU A 281 20.57 37.03 -25.53
C LEU A 281 19.33 36.27 -26.05
N GLY A 282 18.11 36.78 -26.12
CA GLY A 282 17.52 38.10 -25.91
C GLY A 282 16.11 38.06 -26.55
N VAL A 283 15.12 38.72 -25.93
CA VAL A 283 14.01 39.54 -26.49
C VAL A 283 13.31 39.02 -27.78
N ALA A 284 11.99 38.81 -27.92
CA ALA A 284 10.82 39.57 -27.48
C ALA A 284 9.52 38.71 -27.58
N PRO A 285 8.39 39.17 -27.00
CA PRO A 285 7.07 38.52 -27.03
C PRO A 285 6.14 39.17 -28.07
N ASP A 286 5.36 38.36 -28.81
CA ASP A 286 4.18 38.86 -29.54
C ASP A 286 3.17 37.72 -29.72
N ALA A 287 1.95 37.93 -29.19
CA ALA A 287 0.65 37.40 -29.65
C ALA A 287 -0.34 37.29 -28.47
N LEU A 288 -0.74 38.44 -27.93
CA LEU A 288 -2.11 38.63 -27.43
C LEU A 288 -2.93 39.10 -28.64
N LEU A 289 -4.00 38.37 -29.00
CA LEU A 289 -5.35 38.90 -29.18
C LEU A 289 -6.27 37.90 -29.89
N SER A 290 -7.52 37.91 -29.42
CA SER A 290 -8.75 37.38 -30.03
C SER A 290 -8.91 35.85 -30.06
N PHE A 291 -9.72 35.32 -29.14
CA PHE A 291 -11.07 34.89 -29.50
C PHE A 291 -11.89 34.70 -28.21
N ALA A 292 -12.64 35.74 -27.88
CA ALA A 292 -13.82 35.65 -27.03
C ALA A 292 -14.99 35.10 -27.88
N GLU A 293 -16.07 34.71 -27.18
CA GLU A 293 -17.39 34.31 -27.69
C GLU A 293 -17.54 32.89 -28.26
N ARG A 294 -18.03 31.98 -27.40
CA ARG A 294 -19.46 31.61 -27.40
C ARG A 294 -19.81 30.75 -26.19
N ALA A 295 -20.44 31.38 -25.22
CA ALA A 295 -21.37 30.74 -24.30
C ALA A 295 -22.73 30.66 -25.00
N VAL A 296 -23.33 29.47 -25.09
CA VAL A 296 -24.78 29.28 -25.30
C VAL A 296 -25.20 28.02 -24.51
N PRO A 297 -26.38 28.02 -23.86
CA PRO A 297 -26.65 27.26 -22.64
C PRO A 297 -27.43 25.96 -22.86
N MET A 298 -27.51 25.21 -21.75
CA MET A 298 -28.60 24.33 -21.29
C MET A 298 -29.80 24.15 -22.23
N HIS A 299 -30.08 22.88 -22.56
CA HIS A 299 -31.44 22.42 -22.82
C HIS A 299 -31.68 21.12 -22.07
N ASP A 300 -32.65 21.18 -21.17
CA ASP A 300 -33.40 20.05 -20.62
C ASP A 300 -33.97 19.21 -21.76
N GLU A 301 -33.84 17.90 -21.69
CA GLU A 301 -34.79 16.96 -22.30
C GLU A 301 -34.78 15.69 -21.45
N GLU A 302 -35.92 15.48 -20.80
CA GLU A 302 -36.39 14.23 -20.21
C GLU A 302 -36.39 13.12 -21.27
N TRP A 303 -35.86 11.94 -20.97
CA TRP A 303 -36.35 10.60 -21.37
C TRP A 303 -35.57 9.54 -20.59
#